data_AF-M2ABS3-F1
#
_entry.id   AF-M2ABS3-F1
#
_cell.length_a   1.000
_cell.length_b   1.000
_cell.length_c   1.000
_cell.angle_alpha   90.00
_cell.angle_beta   90.00
_cell.angle_gamma   90.00
#
_symmetry.space_group_name_H-M   'P 1'
#
loop_
_entity.id
_entity.type
_entity.pdbx_description
1 polymer ?
#
loop_
_entity_poly.entity_id
_entity_poly.type
_entity_poly.pdbx_seq_one_letter_code
_entity_poly.pdbx_strand_id
1 'polypeptide(L)'
;MPSGWALLQRQQIENLSGRNVHDWRCTEMAFESPDEENPVWRHESVDAMQCAVVDLLIDKVWQRFHTLPGDDPHSNGIVVRDAPGTQELVEANTSIYRNHLDSRLPRGLIQSIDTTADSYGAIGCVTMQIGQDIVSLSAGEVYESADGGYRIADFDESVLVRLNGRHPRG
;
A
#
# COMPACT_ATOMS: atom_id res chain seq x y z
N MET A 1 -19.35 9.67 -12.97
CA MET A 1 -20.05 8.44 -12.52
C MET A 1 -19.01 7.36 -12.42
N PRO A 2 -18.88 6.66 -11.27
CA PRO A 2 -17.91 5.58 -11.12
C PRO A 2 -18.12 4.49 -12.17
N SER A 3 -17.04 3.93 -12.70
CA SER A 3 -17.13 2.78 -13.59
C SER A 3 -17.61 1.54 -12.82
N GLY A 4 -18.20 0.56 -13.53
CA GLY A 4 -18.60 -0.72 -12.92
C GLY A 4 -17.42 -1.48 -12.29
N TRP A 5 -16.22 -1.29 -12.86
CA TRP A 5 -14.99 -1.87 -12.32
C TRP A 5 -14.56 -1.21 -11.01
N ALA A 6 -14.63 0.12 -10.89
CA ALA A 6 -14.30 0.84 -9.65
C ALA A 6 -15.24 0.43 -8.49
N LEU A 7 -16.53 0.27 -8.78
CA LEU A 7 -17.50 -0.23 -7.81
C LEU A 7 -17.20 -1.67 -7.37
N LEU A 8 -16.77 -2.54 -8.30
CA LEU A 8 -16.37 -3.90 -7.99
C LEU A 8 -15.15 -3.93 -7.04
N GLN A 9 -14.12 -3.12 -7.33
CA GLN A 9 -12.92 -3.02 -6.49
C GLN A 9 -13.29 -2.58 -5.07
N ARG A 10 -14.10 -1.53 -4.95
CA ARG A 10 -14.58 -1.04 -3.66
C ARG A 10 -15.33 -2.14 -2.90
N GLN A 11 -16.25 -2.84 -3.56
CA GLN A 11 -17.00 -3.92 -2.94
C GLN A 11 -16.09 -5.07 -2.49
N GLN A 12 -15.08 -5.44 -3.29
CA GLN A 12 -14.11 -6.47 -2.93
C GLN A 12 -13.33 -6.09 -1.67
N ILE A 13 -12.91 -4.83 -1.55
CA ILE A 13 -12.22 -4.32 -0.36
C ILE A 13 -13.16 -4.29 0.85
N GLU A 14 -14.35 -3.71 0.72
CA GLU A 14 -15.34 -3.62 1.82
C GLU A 14 -15.75 -5.01 2.35
N ASN A 15 -15.80 -6.03 1.47
CA ASN A 15 -16.09 -7.43 1.84
C ASN A 15 -14.99 -8.12 2.67
N LEU A 16 -13.85 -7.46 2.89
CA LEU A 16 -12.82 -7.93 3.82
C LEU A 16 -13.16 -7.59 5.28
N SER A 17 -14.11 -6.69 5.52
CA SER A 17 -14.60 -6.40 6.87
C SER A 17 -15.15 -7.66 7.54
N GLY A 18 -14.83 -7.85 8.81
CA GLY A 18 -15.17 -9.05 9.57
C GLY A 18 -14.27 -10.27 9.32
N ARG A 19 -13.20 -10.13 8.53
CA ARG A 19 -12.21 -11.21 8.31
C ARG A 19 -10.95 -11.02 9.16
N ASN A 20 -10.20 -12.10 9.36
CA ASN A 20 -8.98 -12.06 10.17
C ASN A 20 -7.73 -11.91 9.31
N VAL A 21 -6.92 -10.89 9.60
CA VAL A 21 -5.56 -10.75 9.09
C VAL A 21 -4.61 -11.57 9.95
N HIS A 22 -3.88 -12.49 9.33
CA HIS A 22 -2.89 -13.34 9.99
C HIS A 22 -1.47 -12.82 9.83
N ASP A 23 -1.14 -12.25 8.67
CA ASP A 23 0.19 -11.76 8.36
C ASP A 23 0.16 -10.70 7.26
N TRP A 24 1.24 -9.92 7.19
CA TRP A 24 1.50 -8.91 6.18
C TRP A 24 2.81 -9.23 5.47
N ARG A 25 2.81 -9.14 4.15
CA ARG A 25 4.02 -9.12 3.32
C ARG A 25 4.04 -7.81 2.56
N CYS A 26 5.15 -7.12 2.63
CA CYS A 26 5.35 -5.89 1.89
C CYS A 26 6.50 -6.09 0.91
N THR A 27 6.30 -5.66 -0.34
CA THR A 27 7.41 -5.34 -1.23
C THR A 27 7.62 -3.85 -1.12
N GLU A 28 8.50 -3.45 -0.21
CA GLU A 28 8.87 -2.06 -0.01
C GLU A 28 9.64 -1.54 -1.22
N MET A 29 9.43 -0.29 -1.55
CA MET A 29 10.12 0.42 -2.62
C MET A 29 10.81 1.62 -2.00
N ALA A 30 12.11 1.77 -2.27
CA ALA A 30 12.87 2.93 -1.85
C ALA A 30 12.26 4.19 -2.49
N PHE A 31 12.43 5.32 -1.82
CA PHE A 31 12.13 6.62 -2.44
C PHE A 31 13.04 6.81 -3.64
N GLU A 32 12.57 7.58 -4.62
CA GLU A 32 13.39 7.88 -5.80
C GLU A 32 14.77 8.37 -5.33
N SER A 33 15.80 7.61 -5.72
CA SER A 33 17.19 7.86 -5.36
C SER A 33 17.97 8.05 -6.67
N PRO A 34 18.80 9.10 -6.79
CA PRO A 34 19.63 9.31 -7.97
C PRO A 34 20.68 8.19 -8.18
N ASP A 35 20.88 7.33 -7.18
CA ASP A 35 21.79 6.19 -7.20
C ASP A 35 21.09 4.94 -6.62
N GLU A 36 20.91 3.91 -7.46
CA GLU A 36 20.34 2.62 -7.07
C GLU A 36 21.24 1.83 -6.10
N GLU A 37 22.52 2.21 -5.97
CA GLU A 37 23.45 1.59 -5.01
C GLU A 37 23.19 2.02 -3.56
N ASN A 38 22.49 3.14 -3.35
CA ASN A 38 22.22 3.72 -2.02
C ASN A 38 20.72 4.04 -1.81
N PRO A 39 19.83 3.02 -1.82
CA PRO A 39 18.39 3.24 -1.74
C PRO A 39 17.97 3.92 -0.43
N VAL A 40 17.20 5.01 -0.54
CA VAL A 40 16.62 5.73 0.59
C VAL A 40 15.26 5.11 0.93
N TRP A 41 15.21 4.29 1.97
CA TRP A 41 13.98 3.61 2.39
C TRP A 41 13.06 4.48 3.24
N ARG A 42 13.58 5.58 3.79
CA ARG A 42 12.86 6.40 4.76
C ARG A 42 13.47 7.79 4.87
N HIS A 43 12.61 8.77 5.12
CA HIS A 43 12.99 10.14 5.48
C HIS A 43 12.11 10.65 6.63
N GLU A 44 12.60 11.59 7.43
CA GLU A 44 11.86 12.12 8.58
C GLU A 44 10.62 12.94 8.21
N SER A 45 10.61 13.52 7.00
CA SER A 45 9.47 14.27 6.47
C SER A 45 8.35 13.39 5.91
N VAL A 46 8.54 12.06 5.86
CA VAL A 46 7.59 11.11 5.27
C VAL A 46 7.12 10.12 6.33
N ASP A 47 5.91 10.34 6.83
CA ASP A 47 5.26 9.48 7.83
C ASP A 47 4.50 8.31 7.17
N ALA A 48 5.13 7.62 6.22
CA ALA A 48 4.62 6.42 5.57
C ALA A 48 5.76 5.50 5.12
N MET A 49 5.48 4.20 5.08
CA MET A 49 6.32 3.24 4.36
C MET A 49 5.81 3.15 2.91
N GLN A 50 6.69 3.23 1.93
CA GLN A 50 6.35 3.10 0.51
C GLN A 50 6.48 1.64 0.07
N CYS A 51 5.42 1.09 -0.52
CA CYS A 51 5.40 -0.28 -1.02
C CYS A 51 4.90 -0.33 -2.46
N ALA A 52 5.54 -1.12 -3.32
CA ALA A 52 4.99 -1.45 -4.64
C ALA A 52 3.73 -2.32 -4.50
N VAL A 53 3.78 -3.29 -3.58
CA VAL A 53 2.62 -4.14 -3.25
C VAL A 53 2.57 -4.44 -1.75
N VAL A 54 1.36 -4.64 -1.24
CA VAL A 54 1.07 -5.08 0.12
C VAL A 54 0.16 -6.30 0.07
N ASP A 55 0.65 -7.45 0.51
CA ASP A 55 -0.15 -8.68 0.59
C ASP A 55 -0.57 -8.93 2.05
N LEU A 56 -1.85 -9.25 2.26
CA LEU A 56 -2.44 -9.59 3.54
C LEU A 56 -2.88 -11.05 3.51
N LEU A 57 -2.50 -11.84 4.51
CA LEU A 57 -3.01 -13.20 4.67
C LEU A 57 -4.34 -13.15 5.40
N ILE A 58 -5.44 -13.29 4.67
CA ILE A 58 -6.81 -13.22 5.19
C ILE A 58 -7.48 -14.57 4.99
N ASP A 59 -7.97 -15.19 6.07
CA ASP A 59 -8.64 -16.50 6.03
C ASP A 59 -7.86 -17.57 5.23
N LYS A 60 -6.52 -17.56 5.33
CA LYS A 60 -5.56 -18.45 4.64
C LYS A 60 -5.34 -18.16 3.14
N VAL A 61 -5.90 -17.08 2.61
CA VAL A 61 -5.67 -16.62 1.23
C VAL A 61 -4.90 -15.30 1.26
N TRP A 62 -3.87 -15.17 0.44
CA TRP A 62 -3.18 -13.89 0.28
C TRP A 62 -4.00 -12.97 -0.62
N GLN A 63 -4.26 -11.76 -0.14
CA GLN A 63 -4.93 -10.68 -0.86
C GLN A 63 -3.91 -9.57 -1.12
N ARG A 64 -3.71 -9.20 -2.38
CA ARG A 64 -2.76 -8.19 -2.83
C ARG A 64 -3.42 -6.85 -3.02
N PHE A 65 -2.95 -5.86 -2.29
CA PHE A 65 -3.19 -4.44 -2.52
C PHE A 65 -2.03 -3.86 -3.31
N HIS A 66 -2.36 -3.15 -4.37
CA HIS A 66 -1.41 -2.45 -5.24
C HIS A 66 -2.13 -1.35 -5.99
N THR A 67 -1.41 -0.46 -6.64
CA THR A 67 -1.98 0.45 -7.63
C THR A 67 -1.83 -0.15 -9.03
N LEU A 68 -2.68 0.27 -9.96
CA LEU A 68 -2.51 -0.08 -11.37
C LEU A 68 -1.69 1.01 -12.03
N PRO A 69 -0.46 0.72 -12.49
CA PRO A 69 0.24 1.65 -13.37
C PRO A 69 -0.51 1.68 -14.69
N GLY A 70 -1.03 2.85 -15.05
CA GLY A 70 -1.72 3.05 -16.31
C GLY A 70 -1.35 4.39 -16.92
N ASP A 71 -1.26 4.44 -18.25
CA ASP A 71 -1.14 5.70 -18.99
C ASP A 71 -2.37 6.61 -18.80
N ASP A 72 -3.46 6.09 -18.23
CA ASP A 72 -4.64 6.87 -17.84
C ASP A 72 -4.51 7.33 -16.38
N PRO A 73 -4.28 8.64 -16.12
CA PRO A 73 -4.17 9.19 -14.78
C PRO A 73 -5.44 9.02 -13.92
N HIS A 74 -6.56 8.60 -14.51
CA HIS A 74 -7.81 8.28 -13.80
C HIS A 74 -7.88 6.82 -13.30
N SER A 75 -6.82 6.03 -13.49
CA SER A 75 -6.77 4.60 -13.14
C SER A 75 -5.88 4.26 -11.94
N ASN A 76 -5.09 5.23 -11.47
CA ASN A 76 -4.08 5.03 -10.42
C ASN A 76 -4.70 5.02 -9.00
N GLY A 77 -5.58 4.06 -8.72
CA GLY A 77 -6.15 3.83 -7.40
C GLY A 77 -5.70 2.50 -6.79
N ILE A 78 -5.94 2.33 -5.50
CA ILE A 78 -5.78 1.06 -4.80
C ILE A 78 -6.76 0.04 -5.37
N VAL A 79 -6.23 -1.11 -5.76
CA VAL A 79 -7.00 -2.28 -6.19
C VAL A 79 -6.64 -3.49 -5.35
N VAL A 80 -7.56 -4.46 -5.28
CA VAL A 80 -7.36 -5.72 -4.57
C VAL A 80 -7.56 -6.92 -5.49
N ARG A 81 -6.71 -7.94 -5.35
CA ARG A 81 -6.83 -9.23 -6.05
C ARG A 81 -6.22 -10.35 -5.23
N ASP A 82 -6.45 -11.60 -5.65
CA ASP A 82 -5.72 -12.73 -5.09
C ASP A 82 -4.21 -12.61 -5.37
N ALA A 83 -3.40 -12.87 -4.35
CA ALA A 83 -1.95 -12.90 -4.44
C ALA A 83 -1.43 -14.35 -4.53
N PRO A 84 -0.26 -14.58 -5.14
CA PRO A 84 0.38 -15.89 -5.10
C PRO A 84 0.74 -16.29 -3.66
N GLY A 85 0.65 -17.59 -3.35
CA GLY A 85 1.01 -18.11 -2.02
C GLY A 85 2.48 -17.89 -1.64
N THR A 86 3.34 -17.77 -2.64
CA THR A 86 4.77 -17.46 -2.53
C THR A 86 5.04 -16.10 -3.15
N GLN A 87 5.76 -15.24 -2.43
CA GLN A 87 6.22 -13.95 -2.93
C GLN A 87 7.43 -14.18 -3.85
N GLU A 88 7.47 -13.48 -4.99
CA GLU A 88 8.63 -13.48 -5.88
C GLU A 88 9.85 -12.90 -5.14
N LEU A 89 11.01 -13.52 -5.32
CA LEU A 89 12.24 -13.05 -4.69
C LEU A 89 12.69 -11.76 -5.33
N VAL A 90 13.06 -10.77 -4.51
CA VAL A 90 13.77 -9.57 -4.95
C VAL A 90 15.25 -9.81 -4.77
N GLU A 91 16.05 -9.53 -5.81
CA GLU A 91 17.50 -9.67 -5.74
C GLU A 91 18.09 -8.72 -4.69
N ALA A 92 18.99 -9.24 -3.86
CA ALA A 92 19.64 -8.45 -2.83
C ALA A 92 20.69 -7.52 -3.46
N ASN A 93 20.73 -6.26 -3.01
CA ASN A 93 21.75 -5.25 -3.32
C ASN A 93 21.79 -4.75 -4.78
N THR A 94 20.79 -5.04 -5.60
CA THR A 94 20.69 -4.59 -7.00
C THR A 94 19.36 -3.94 -7.33
N SER A 95 18.54 -3.67 -6.31
CA SER A 95 17.15 -3.27 -6.49
C SER A 95 16.73 -2.20 -5.50
N ILE A 96 15.90 -1.26 -5.98
CA ILE A 96 15.13 -0.32 -5.16
C ILE A 96 13.99 -1.01 -4.40
N TYR A 97 13.80 -2.32 -4.56
CA TYR A 97 12.77 -3.10 -3.88
C TYR A 97 13.36 -3.98 -2.78
N ARG A 98 12.58 -4.23 -1.74
CA ARG A 98 12.88 -5.31 -0.78
C ARG A 98 11.61 -5.94 -0.22
N ASN A 99 11.62 -7.27 -0.13
CA ASN A 99 10.53 -8.00 0.50
C ASN A 99 10.76 -8.13 2.01
N HIS A 100 9.72 -7.94 2.80
CA HIS A 100 9.75 -8.30 4.21
C HIS A 100 8.37 -8.71 4.72
N LEU A 101 8.37 -9.60 5.72
CA LEU A 101 7.20 -9.83 6.56
C LEU A 101 7.13 -8.69 7.57
N ASP A 102 6.01 -7.97 7.59
CA ASP A 102 5.87 -6.83 8.48
C ASP A 102 5.13 -7.22 9.77
N SER A 103 5.91 -7.56 10.79
CA SER A 103 5.38 -7.87 12.13
C SER A 103 4.96 -6.63 12.93
N ARG A 104 5.22 -5.41 12.43
CA ARG A 104 4.81 -4.15 13.08
C ARG A 104 3.34 -3.81 12.79
N LEU A 105 2.79 -4.34 11.70
CA LEU A 105 1.39 -4.14 11.34
C LEU A 105 0.47 -5.09 12.13
N PRO A 106 -0.72 -4.62 12.55
CA PRO A 106 -1.61 -5.37 13.43
C PRO A 106 -2.18 -6.61 12.74
N ARG A 107 -2.35 -7.67 13.54
CA ARG A 107 -3.02 -8.91 13.16
C ARG A 107 -4.35 -9.02 13.92
N GLY A 108 -5.31 -9.72 13.33
CA GLY A 108 -6.61 -9.97 13.95
C GLY A 108 -7.78 -9.53 13.07
N LEU A 109 -8.94 -9.37 13.71
CA LEU A 109 -10.19 -9.09 13.03
C LEU A 109 -10.20 -7.66 12.48
N ILE A 110 -10.49 -7.52 11.18
CA ILE A 110 -10.83 -6.23 10.57
C ILE A 110 -12.23 -5.84 11.05
N GLN A 111 -12.31 -4.87 11.95
CA GLN A 111 -13.57 -4.42 12.55
C GLN A 111 -14.38 -3.54 11.60
N SER A 112 -13.68 -2.69 10.84
CA SER A 112 -14.28 -1.83 9.83
C SER A 112 -13.27 -1.53 8.72
N ILE A 113 -13.80 -1.21 7.55
CA ILE A 113 -13.05 -0.73 6.39
C ILE A 113 -13.78 0.50 5.86
N ASP A 114 -13.05 1.60 5.72
CA ASP A 114 -13.49 2.81 5.05
C ASP A 114 -12.62 3.07 3.82
N THR A 115 -13.24 3.47 2.72
CA THR A 115 -12.54 3.83 1.48
C THR A 115 -12.83 5.27 1.10
N THR A 116 -11.80 6.04 0.75
CA THR A 116 -11.95 7.31 0.04
C THR A 116 -11.66 7.11 -1.44
N ALA A 117 -12.43 7.79 -2.28
CA ALA A 117 -12.29 7.71 -3.73
C ALA A 117 -12.39 9.10 -4.36
N ASP A 118 -11.79 9.25 -5.53
CA ASP A 118 -11.91 10.46 -6.33
C ASP A 118 -13.28 10.58 -7.05
N SER A 119 -13.44 11.60 -7.90
CA SER A 119 -14.66 11.81 -8.67
C SER A 119 -14.94 10.73 -9.75
N TYR A 120 -13.92 9.96 -10.11
CA TYR A 120 -13.99 8.86 -11.09
C TYR A 120 -14.22 7.51 -10.42
N GLY A 121 -14.12 7.44 -9.10
CA GLY A 121 -14.30 6.24 -8.29
C GLY A 121 -12.99 5.48 -8.04
N ALA A 122 -11.83 6.00 -8.45
CA ALA A 122 -10.54 5.43 -8.10
C ALA A 122 -10.32 5.54 -6.60
N ILE A 123 -9.96 4.43 -5.95
CA ILE A 123 -9.82 4.37 -4.49
C ILE A 123 -8.46 4.97 -4.12
N GLY A 124 -8.47 6.14 -3.48
CA GLY A 124 -7.25 6.82 -3.05
C GLY A 124 -6.73 6.32 -1.72
N CYS A 125 -7.62 5.87 -0.82
CA CYS A 125 -7.22 5.34 0.48
C CYS A 125 -8.16 4.25 0.96
N VAL A 126 -7.60 3.20 1.55
CA VAL A 126 -8.29 2.17 2.31
C VAL A 126 -7.83 2.27 3.76
N THR A 127 -8.76 2.49 4.69
CA THR A 127 -8.50 2.54 6.12
C THR A 127 -9.13 1.33 6.79
N MET A 128 -8.33 0.54 7.49
CA MET A 128 -8.74 -0.68 8.19
C MET A 128 -8.56 -0.51 9.70
N GLN A 129 -9.61 -0.75 10.48
CA GLN A 129 -9.51 -0.85 11.93
C GLN A 129 -9.26 -2.32 12.32
N ILE A 130 -8.12 -2.61 12.96
CA ILE A 130 -7.75 -3.95 13.43
C ILE A 130 -7.39 -3.87 14.91
N GLY A 131 -8.27 -4.38 15.77
CA GLY A 131 -8.11 -4.20 17.22
C GLY A 131 -8.20 -2.73 17.62
N GLN A 132 -7.16 -2.17 18.22
CA GLN A 132 -7.08 -0.73 18.55
C GLN A 132 -6.33 0.08 17.48
N ASP A 133 -5.75 -0.59 16.50
CA ASP A 133 -4.89 0.03 15.51
C ASP A 133 -5.64 0.34 14.21
N ILE A 134 -5.23 1.43 13.57
CA ILE A 134 -5.70 1.88 12.26
C ILE A 134 -4.57 1.70 11.26
N VAL A 135 -4.79 0.89 10.23
CA VAL A 135 -3.88 0.79 9.08
C VAL A 135 -4.50 1.51 7.90
N SER A 136 -3.77 2.46 7.32
CA SER A 136 -4.17 3.11 6.06
C SER A 136 -3.24 2.72 4.93
N LEU A 137 -3.83 2.32 3.80
CA LEU A 137 -3.16 2.09 2.53
C LEU A 137 -3.61 3.16 1.54
N SER A 138 -2.71 4.06 1.14
CA SER A 138 -3.05 5.15 0.21
C SER A 138 -2.32 4.98 -1.12
N ALA A 139 -2.99 5.23 -2.23
CA ALA A 139 -2.34 5.31 -3.54
C ALA A 139 -1.50 6.59 -3.60
N GLY A 140 -0.19 6.44 -3.82
CA GLY A 140 0.71 7.58 -3.94
C GLY A 140 2.17 7.19 -3.83
N GLU A 141 3.03 8.09 -4.30
CA GLU A 141 4.47 7.88 -4.42
C GLU A 141 5.27 9.05 -3.90
N VAL A 142 6.43 8.74 -3.34
CA VAL A 142 7.35 9.66 -2.70
C VAL A 142 8.44 10.05 -3.69
N TYR A 143 8.47 11.33 -4.02
CA TYR A 143 9.44 11.95 -4.93
C TYR A 143 10.38 12.88 -4.18
N GLU A 144 11.64 12.91 -4.57
CA GLU A 144 12.58 13.93 -4.11
C GLU A 144 12.17 15.31 -4.65
N SER A 145 12.23 16.32 -3.79
CA SER A 145 12.02 17.72 -4.14
C SER A 145 13.35 18.39 -4.45
N ALA A 146 13.33 19.45 -5.26
CA ALA A 146 14.53 20.19 -5.65
C ALA A 146 15.30 20.83 -4.46
N ASP A 147 14.66 20.96 -3.30
CA ASP A 147 15.25 21.46 -2.05
C ASP A 147 15.89 20.35 -1.18
N GLY A 148 15.94 19.11 -1.67
CA GLY A 148 16.42 17.93 -0.93
C GLY A 148 15.38 17.38 0.06
N GLY A 149 14.15 17.92 0.06
CA GLY A 149 13.03 17.34 0.78
C GLY A 149 12.35 16.22 -0.01
N TYR A 150 11.24 15.72 0.52
CA TYR A 150 10.38 14.75 -0.17
C TYR A 150 8.95 15.26 -0.24
N ARG A 151 8.28 15.01 -1.37
CA ARG A 151 6.85 15.25 -1.57
C ARG A 151 6.14 13.95 -1.89
N ILE A 152 4.85 13.91 -1.61
CA ILE A 152 3.98 12.79 -2.01
C ILE A 152 3.15 13.24 -3.21
N ALA A 153 3.14 12.44 -4.28
CA ALA A 153 2.12 12.52 -5.31
C ALA A 153 0.99 11.55 -4.97
N ASP A 154 -0.23 12.04 -4.89
CA ASP A 154 -1.41 11.19 -4.67
C ASP A 154 -1.80 10.49 -5.98
N PHE A 155 -2.39 9.28 -5.87
CA PHE A 155 -2.83 8.47 -7.03
C PHE A 155 -1.69 8.12 -7.99
N ASP A 156 -0.66 7.46 -7.46
CA ASP A 156 0.55 7.08 -8.19
C ASP A 156 0.90 5.59 -8.04
N GLU A 157 2.04 5.15 -8.55
CA GLU A 157 2.40 3.73 -8.73
C GLU A 157 2.75 2.97 -7.43
N SER A 158 2.71 3.64 -6.29
CA SER A 158 3.01 3.06 -4.98
C SER A 158 1.82 3.03 -4.02
N VAL A 159 1.95 2.19 -2.99
CA VAL A 159 1.06 2.11 -1.82
C VAL A 159 1.80 2.68 -0.61
N LEU A 160 1.30 3.78 -0.07
CA LEU A 160 1.77 4.37 1.18
C LEU A 160 1.06 3.73 2.36
N VAL A 161 1.83 3.00 3.18
CA VAL A 161 1.34 2.31 4.38
C VAL A 161 1.58 3.16 5.62
N ARG A 162 0.53 3.38 6.41
CA ARG A 162 0.62 4.04 7.72
C ARG A 162 -0.08 3.22 8.79
N LEU A 163 0.50 3.24 9.99
CA LEU A 163 -0.05 2.68 11.22
C LEU A 163 -0.36 3.83 12.17
N ASN A 164 -1.63 3.98 12.56
CA ASN A 164 -2.13 5.05 13.42
C ASN A 164 -1.69 6.45 12.92
N GLY A 165 -1.75 6.64 11.59
CA GLY A 165 -1.38 7.88 10.92
C GLY A 165 0.12 8.17 10.82
N ARG A 166 0.99 7.20 11.15
CA ARG A 166 2.45 7.35 11.11
C ARG A 166 3.12 6.22 10.34
N HIS A 167 4.39 6.41 10.01
CA HIS A 167 5.21 5.30 9.49
C HIS A 167 5.16 4.12 10.49
N PRO A 168 4.98 2.86 10.05
CA PRO A 168 5.09 1.68 10.92
C PRO A 168 6.51 1.60 11.49
N ARG A 169 6.69 1.98 12.76
CA ARG A 169 7.99 1.93 13.45
C ARG A 169 8.05 0.69 14.34
N GLY A 170 9.24 0.11 14.44
CA GLY A 170 9.60 -0.84 15.51
C GLY A 170 10.27 -0.12 16.66
#